data_AF-A0A7X7I5T1-F1
#
_entry.id   AF-A0A7X7I5T1-F1
#
_cell.length_a   1.000
_cell.length_b   1.000
_cell.length_c   1.000
_cell.angle_alpha   90.00
_cell.angle_beta   90.00
_cell.angle_gamma   90.00
#
_symmetry.space_group_name_H-M   'P 1'
#
loop_
_entity.id
_entity.type
_entity.pdbx_description
1 polymer ?
#
loop_
_entity_poly.entity_id
_entity_poly.type
_entity_poly.pdbx_seq_one_letter_code
_entity_poly.pdbx_strand_id
1 'polypeptide(L)' 'MSFNENTRVKIPAILHLCRLGYTYVPLTGANRNEDTNIFTDIFHESVRRINSDIPDLDTKRLLT' A
#
# COMPACT_ATOMS: atom_id res chain seq x y z
N MET A 1 3.18 -27.62 -11.25
CA MET A 1 3.15 -26.36 -10.46
C MET A 1 4.51 -25.70 -10.63
N SER A 2 4.56 -24.41 -10.97
CA SER A 2 5.83 -23.71 -11.23
C SER A 2 6.56 -23.47 -9.91
N PHE A 3 7.70 -24.12 -9.70
CA PHE A 3 8.56 -23.93 -8.52
C PHE A 3 9.47 -22.70 -8.73
N ASN A 4 8.90 -21.50 -8.65
CA ASN A 4 9.60 -20.24 -8.90
C ASN A 4 9.50 -19.31 -7.69
N GLU A 5 10.13 -18.13 -7.76
CA GLU A 5 10.15 -17.14 -6.68
C GLU A 5 8.74 -16.75 -6.20
N ASN A 6 7.76 -16.67 -7.10
CA ASN A 6 6.40 -16.30 -6.74
C ASN A 6 5.78 -17.34 -5.79
N THR A 7 5.94 -18.64 -6.08
CA THR A 7 5.37 -19.71 -5.25
C THR A 7 6.23 -20.05 -4.03
N ARG A 8 7.56 -19.88 -4.11
CA ARG A 8 8.51 -20.24 -3.05
C ARG A 8 8.78 -19.12 -2.05
N VAL A 9 8.60 -17.86 -2.43
CA VAL A 9 9.00 -16.69 -1.62
C VAL A 9 7.86 -15.68 -1.47
N LYS A 10 7.36 -15.12 -2.58
CA LYS A 10 6.41 -13.99 -2.52
C LYS A 10 5.08 -14.35 -1.88
N ILE A 11 4.43 -15.43 -2.33
CA ILE A 11 3.15 -15.89 -1.78
C ILE A 11 3.27 -16.25 -0.29
N PRO A 12 4.28 -17.07 0.14
CA PRO A 12 4.50 -17.33 1.56
C PRO A 12 4.70 -16.06 2.41
N ALA A 13 5.50 -15.10 1.92
CA ALA A 13 5.74 -13.85 2.63
C ALA A 13 4.47 -13.00 2.78
N ILE A 14 3.68 -12.85 1.70
CA ILE A 14 2.39 -12.14 1.73
C ILE A 14 1.45 -12.79 2.74
N LEU A 15 1.31 -14.12 2.71
CA LEU A 15 0.43 -14.83 3.64
C LEU A 15 0.89 -14.65 5.10
N HIS A 16 2.20 -14.66 5.35
CA HIS A 16 2.74 -14.41 6.69
C HIS A 16 2.41 -13.00 7.18
N LEU A 17 2.59 -11.97 6.33
CA LEU A 17 2.22 -10.59 6.65
C LEU A 17 0.71 -10.46 6.93
N CYS A 18 -0.14 -11.12 6.14
CA CYS A 18 -1.58 -11.12 6.42
C CYS A 18 -1.92 -11.72 7.79
N ARG A 19 -1.20 -12.76 8.23
CA ARG A 19 -1.39 -13.34 9.58
C ARG A 19 -0.92 -12.41 10.70
N LEU A 20 -0.02 -11.48 10.42
CA LEU A 20 0.40 -10.42 11.34
C LEU A 20 -0.55 -9.20 11.33
N GLY A 21 -1.63 -9.23 10.53
CA GLY A 21 -2.63 -8.17 10.47
C GLY A 21 -2.42 -7.15 9.35
N TYR A 22 -1.46 -7.38 8.43
CA TYR A 22 -1.30 -6.53 7.26
C TYR A 22 -2.36 -6.84 6.19
N THR A 23 -2.97 -5.80 5.63
CA THR A 23 -3.91 -5.94 4.53
C THR A 23 -3.16 -6.13 3.21
N TYR A 24 -3.48 -7.20 2.48
CA TYR A 24 -2.99 -7.35 1.11
C TYR A 24 -3.67 -6.36 0.17
N VAL A 25 -2.87 -5.66 -0.62
CA VAL A 25 -3.35 -4.68 -1.61
C VAL A 25 -3.04 -5.22 -3.02
N PRO A 26 -4.06 -5.51 -3.84
CA PRO A 26 -3.85 -5.92 -5.23
C PRO A 26 -3.38 -4.74 -6.08
N LEU A 27 -2.54 -5.02 -7.09
CA LEU A 27 -2.12 -4.02 -8.08
C LEU A 27 -3.24 -3.71 -9.09
N THR A 28 -4.11 -4.67 -9.37
CA THR A 28 -5.18 -4.51 -10.35
C THR A 28 -6.18 -3.47 -9.87
N GLY A 29 -6.33 -2.38 -10.65
CA GLY A 29 -7.27 -1.30 -10.34
C GLY A 29 -6.80 -0.32 -9.25
N ALA A 30 -5.55 -0.43 -8.80
CA ALA A 30 -4.99 0.50 -7.81
C ALA A 30 -4.50 1.80 -8.47
N ASN A 31 -4.83 2.94 -7.87
CA ASN A 31 -4.24 4.23 -8.23
C ASN A 31 -2.85 4.36 -7.60
N ARG A 32 -1.83 4.03 -8.39
CA ARG A 32 -0.42 4.12 -8.01
C ARG A 32 0.27 5.19 -8.86
N ASN A 33 1.03 6.05 -8.21
CA ASN A 33 1.99 6.90 -8.92
C ASN A 33 3.13 5.99 -9.44
N GLU A 34 3.36 5.97 -10.75
CA GLU A 34 4.34 5.07 -11.36
C GLU A 34 5.79 5.47 -11.06
N ASP A 35 6.06 6.77 -10.94
CA ASP A 35 7.41 7.32 -10.70
C ASP A 35 7.89 7.05 -9.27
N THR A 36 6.98 7.19 -8.28
CA THR A 36 7.30 7.02 -6.85
C THR A 36 6.90 5.65 -6.28
N ASN A 37 6.14 4.86 -7.04
CA ASN A 37 5.54 3.59 -6.61
C ASN A 37 4.60 3.73 -5.38
N ILE A 38 4.07 4.92 -5.14
CA ILE A 38 3.16 5.21 -4.01
C ILE A 38 1.70 4.96 -4.41
N PHE A 39 0.95 4.25 -3.55
CA PHE A 39 -0.50 4.10 -3.66
C PHE A 39 -1.17 5.37 -3.11
N THR A 40 -1.58 6.27 -4.01
CA THR A 40 -1.94 7.66 -3.64
C THR A 40 -3.15 7.73 -2.72
N ASP A 41 -4.16 6.90 -2.95
CA ASP A 41 -5.40 6.89 -2.16
C ASP A 41 -5.14 6.41 -0.73
N ILE A 42 -4.40 5.30 -0.60
CA ILE A 42 -4.00 4.72 0.70
C ILE A 42 -3.12 5.70 1.46
N PHE A 43 -2.17 6.34 0.78
CA PHE A 43 -1.28 7.33 1.38
C PHE A 43 -2.09 8.50 1.94
N HIS A 44 -2.95 9.09 1.12
CA HIS A 44 -3.76 10.24 1.49
C HIS A 44 -4.68 9.95 2.68
N GLU A 45 -5.38 8.82 2.68
CA GLU A 45 -6.21 8.39 3.81
C GLU A 45 -5.39 8.14 5.07
N SER A 46 -4.24 7.45 4.95
CA SER A 46 -3.39 7.11 6.07
C SER A 46 -2.80 8.35 6.74
N VAL A 47 -2.32 9.32 5.96
CA VAL A 47 -1.74 10.56 6.51
C VAL A 47 -2.81 11.39 7.22
N ARG A 48 -4.02 11.49 6.68
CA ARG A 48 -5.14 12.18 7.37
C ARG A 48 -5.52 11.48 8.67
N ARG A 49 -5.54 10.14 8.67
CA ARG A 49 -5.87 9.35 9.86
C ARG A 49 -4.84 9.51 10.98
N ILE A 50 -3.55 9.60 10.62
CA ILE A 50 -2.45 9.80 11.58
C ILE A 50 -2.50 11.22 12.17
N ASN A 51 -2.84 12.22 11.36
CA ASN A 51 -2.86 13.64 11.72
C ASN A 51 -4.31 14.16 11.84
N SER A 52 -5.14 13.46 12.60
CA SER A 52 -6.57 13.78 12.73
C SER A 52 -6.85 15.12 13.42
N ASP A 53 -5.84 15.70 14.06
CA ASP A 53 -5.81 17.03 14.69
C ASP A 53 -5.56 18.18 13.70
N ILE A 54 -5.26 17.88 12.43
CA ILE A 54 -5.01 18.87 11.38
C ILE A 54 -6.07 18.72 10.27
N PRO A 55 -7.26 19.36 10.41
CA PRO A 55 -8.40 19.14 9.51
C PRO A 55 -8.14 19.55 8.07
N ASP A 56 -7.33 20.59 7.88
CA ASP A 56 -7.02 21.21 6.59
C ASP A 56 -5.68 20.72 6.00
N LEU A 57 -5.19 19.55 6.44
CA LEU A 57 -3.96 18.98 5.92
C LEU A 57 -4.12 18.62 4.43
N ASP A 58 -3.55 19.45 3.57
CA ASP A 58 -3.50 19.20 2.13
C ASP A 58 -2.44 18.14 1.78
N THR A 59 -2.83 16.90 2.03
CA THR A 59 -2.04 15.69 1.76
C THR A 59 -1.73 15.49 0.27
N LYS A 60 -2.45 16.16 -0.65
CA LYS A 60 -2.17 16.04 -2.09
C LYS A 60 -0.89 16.77 -2.49
N ARG A 61 -0.55 17.87 -1.80
CA ARG A 61 0.72 18.59 -2.02
C ARG A 61 1.96 17.78 -1.65
N LEU A 62 1.80 16.71 -0.87
CA LEU A 62 2.90 15.81 -0.51
C LEU A 62 3.21 14.77 -1.61
N LEU A 63 2.38 14.72 -2.66
CA LEU A 63 2.51 13.78 -3.78
C LEU A 63 2.99 14.45 -5.08
N THR A 64 3.32 15.75 -5.03
CA THR A 64 3.81 16.60 -6.13
C THR A 64 5.22 17.08 -5.85
#